data_AF-A0A450T882-F1
#
_entry.id   AF-A0A450T882-F1
#
_cell.length_a   1.000
_cell.length_b   1.000
_cell.length_c   1.000
_cell.angle_alpha   90.00
_cell.angle_beta   90.00
_cell.angle_gamma   90.00
#
_symmetry.space_group_name_H-M   'P 1'
#
loop_
_entity.id
_entity.type
_entity.pdbx_description
1 polymer ?
#
loop_
_entity_poly.entity_id
_entity_poly.type
_entity_poly.pdbx_seq_one_letter_code
_entity_poly.pdbx_strand_id
1 'polypeptide(L)'
;MADFSKAQSKKKKPSRFGTPPAIDEAGDNLNQPEHAPAFSPTPPEGKSKAKPAIESERTVPFGFKVSKKFSREFKKVALEDDLKLVELLEASFEAYKILRHES
;
A
#
# COMPACT_ATOMS: atom_id res chain seq x y z
N MET A 1 -41.00 24.05 -23.66
CA MET A 1 -40.37 25.04 -22.75
C MET A 1 -40.49 24.46 -21.35
N ALA A 2 -39.39 24.06 -20.70
CA ALA A 2 -39.43 23.43 -19.37
C ALA A 2 -39.01 24.44 -18.29
N ASP A 3 -39.84 24.59 -17.27
CA ASP A 3 -39.74 25.56 -16.18
C ASP A 3 -39.00 24.95 -14.97
N PHE A 4 -37.93 25.60 -14.50
CA PHE A 4 -37.00 25.10 -13.47
C PHE A 4 -37.22 25.69 -12.08
N SER A 5 -38.43 26.16 -11.77
CA SER A 5 -38.78 26.86 -10.52
C SER A 5 -38.76 26.02 -9.23
N LYS A 6 -38.24 24.77 -9.23
CA LYS A 6 -38.18 23.90 -8.03
C LYS A 6 -36.78 23.63 -7.47
N ALA A 7 -35.73 24.33 -7.92
CA ALA A 7 -34.35 24.07 -7.50
C ALA A 7 -33.87 24.83 -6.26
N GLN A 8 -34.74 25.56 -5.53
CA GLN A 8 -34.31 26.43 -4.43
C GLN A 8 -34.53 25.91 -3.00
N SER A 9 -35.00 24.67 -2.79
CA SER A 9 -35.23 24.16 -1.43
C SER A 9 -34.40 22.92 -1.10
N LYS A 10 -33.08 23.06 -1.03
CA LYS A 10 -32.22 22.10 -0.32
C LYS A 10 -31.70 22.75 0.95
N LYS A 11 -32.41 22.49 2.06
CA LYS A 11 -32.02 22.81 3.43
C LYS A 11 -30.59 22.31 3.66
N LYS A 12 -29.71 23.23 4.05
CA LYS A 12 -28.28 23.03 4.27
C LYS A 12 -28.09 21.95 5.35
N LYS A 13 -27.58 20.78 4.97
CA LYS A 13 -27.06 19.80 5.94
C LYS A 13 -25.85 20.42 6.63
N PRO A 14 -25.68 20.29 7.96
CA PRO A 14 -24.49 20.80 8.62
C PRO A 14 -23.26 20.08 8.07
N SER A 15 -22.33 20.88 7.53
CA SER A 15 -21.05 20.40 7.01
C SER A 15 -20.23 19.78 8.15
N ARG A 16 -19.77 18.54 7.98
CA ARG A 16 -18.81 17.89 8.89
C ARG A 16 -17.42 18.54 8.85
N PHE A 17 -17.21 19.51 7.95
CA PHE A 17 -15.92 20.12 7.64
C PHE A 17 -15.74 21.52 8.23
N GLY A 18 -16.58 21.93 9.17
CA GLY A 18 -16.51 23.27 9.78
C GLY A 18 -16.96 24.39 8.83
N THR A 19 -16.81 25.63 9.29
CA THR A 19 -17.02 26.83 8.46
C THR A 19 -15.90 26.88 7.42
N PRO A 20 -16.22 27.02 6.12
CA PRO A 20 -15.18 27.19 5.11
C PRO A 20 -14.30 28.41 5.46
N PRO A 21 -12.98 28.34 5.23
CA PRO A 21 -12.07 29.46 5.47
C PRO A 21 -12.52 30.71 4.71
N ALA A 22 -12.16 31.89 5.23
CA ALA A 22 -12.44 33.16 4.54
C ALA A 22 -11.74 33.18 3.17
N ILE A 23 -12.23 33.98 2.22
CA ILE A 23 -11.63 34.08 0.87
C ILE A 23 -10.15 34.49 0.95
N ASP A 24 -9.80 35.33 1.92
CA ASP A 24 -8.41 35.74 2.17
C ASP A 24 -7.52 34.63 2.76
N GLU A 25 -8.12 33.59 3.35
CA GLU A 25 -7.43 32.40 3.86
C GLU A 25 -7.37 31.25 2.83
N ALA A 26 -8.07 31.39 1.70
CA ALA A 26 -7.98 30.44 0.60
C ALA A 26 -6.62 30.58 -0.08
N GLY A 27 -5.90 29.47 -0.26
CA GLY A 27 -4.60 29.48 -0.92
C GLY A 27 -4.68 29.93 -2.37
N ASP A 28 -3.59 30.52 -2.88
CA ASP A 28 -3.47 31.14 -4.20
C ASP A 28 -3.44 30.15 -5.39
N ASN A 29 -4.07 28.98 -5.22
CA ASN A 29 -4.10 27.91 -6.22
C ASN A 29 -4.77 28.34 -7.53
N LEU A 30 -5.66 29.35 -7.49
CA LEU A 30 -6.35 29.85 -8.67
C LEU A 30 -5.47 30.76 -9.54
N ASN A 31 -4.44 31.40 -8.96
CA ASN A 31 -3.48 32.22 -9.70
C ASN A 31 -2.21 31.45 -10.07
N GLN A 32 -2.15 30.14 -9.80
CA GLN A 32 -1.01 29.34 -10.22
C GLN A 32 -0.94 29.31 -11.75
N PRO A 33 0.27 29.42 -12.33
CA PRO A 33 0.44 29.36 -13.77
C PRO A 33 -0.09 28.03 -14.30
N GLU A 34 -0.87 28.06 -15.40
CA GLU A 34 -1.38 26.85 -16.09
C GLU A 34 -0.28 26.00 -16.73
N HIS A 35 0.98 26.34 -16.50
CA HIS A 35 2.11 25.63 -17.07
C HIS A 35 2.31 24.31 -16.32
N ALA A 36 1.78 23.22 -16.88
CA ALA A 36 2.21 21.89 -16.49
C ALA A 36 3.74 21.79 -16.66
N PRO A 37 4.48 21.18 -15.72
CA PRO A 37 5.89 20.87 -15.93
C PRO A 37 6.02 20.05 -17.21
N ALA A 38 6.98 20.43 -18.07
CA ALA A 38 7.18 19.79 -19.36
C ALA A 38 7.23 18.27 -19.20
N PHE A 39 6.31 17.58 -19.88
CA PHE A 39 6.19 16.13 -19.88
C PHE A 39 7.53 15.56 -20.38
N SER A 40 8.36 15.04 -19.47
CA SER A 40 9.42 14.11 -19.87
C SER A 40 8.71 12.83 -20.35
N PRO A 41 9.18 12.17 -21.43
CA PRO A 41 8.51 11.00 -22.00
C PRO A 41 8.57 9.84 -21.00
N THR A 42 7.62 9.82 -20.09
CA THR A 42 7.26 8.67 -19.26
C THR A 42 6.14 7.92 -20.00
N PRO A 43 6.23 6.59 -20.16
CA PRO A 43 5.38 5.85 -21.10
C PRO A 43 3.87 5.90 -20.75
N PRO A 44 2.98 5.75 -21.76
CA PRO A 44 1.54 5.96 -21.64
C PRO A 44 0.82 4.89 -20.81
N GLU A 45 -0.14 5.36 -20.01
CA GLU A 45 -1.09 4.56 -19.24
C GLU A 45 -1.93 3.66 -20.15
N GLY A 46 -1.89 2.36 -19.86
CA GLY A 46 -2.62 1.34 -20.60
C GLY A 46 -1.80 0.07 -20.79
N LYS A 47 -1.08 -0.37 -19.75
CA LYS A 47 -0.31 -1.61 -19.78
C LYS A 47 -0.49 -2.32 -18.44
N SER A 48 -0.82 -3.61 -18.52
CA SER A 48 -0.67 -4.60 -17.45
C SER A 48 0.46 -4.18 -16.51
N LYS A 49 0.27 -4.29 -15.19
CA LYS A 49 1.31 -4.05 -14.19
C LYS A 49 2.43 -5.11 -14.31
N ALA A 50 3.05 -5.26 -15.46
CA ALA A 50 4.35 -5.85 -15.65
C ALA A 50 5.32 -4.84 -15.07
N LYS A 51 5.60 -5.01 -13.77
CA LYS A 51 6.69 -4.33 -13.10
C LYS A 51 7.96 -4.59 -13.92
N PRO A 52 8.83 -3.58 -14.14
CA PRO A 52 10.07 -3.81 -14.86
C PRO A 52 10.81 -4.96 -14.17
N ALA A 53 11.28 -5.92 -14.98
CA ALA A 53 12.25 -6.93 -14.56
C ALA A 53 13.58 -6.21 -14.32
N ILE A 54 13.61 -5.43 -13.24
CA ILE A 54 14.84 -5.10 -12.54
C ILE A 54 15.26 -6.47 -12.02
N GLU A 55 16.38 -7.00 -12.49
CA GLU A 55 17.10 -8.06 -11.78
C GLU A 55 17.29 -7.56 -10.36
N SER A 56 16.41 -8.03 -9.50
CA SER A 56 16.40 -7.62 -8.12
C SER A 56 16.27 -8.91 -7.37
N GLU A 57 17.08 -9.00 -6.34
CA GLU A 57 16.98 -9.92 -5.21
C GLU A 57 15.62 -9.71 -4.51
N ARG A 58 14.52 -9.77 -5.28
CA ARG A 58 13.16 -9.53 -4.85
C ARG A 58 12.77 -10.71 -3.98
N THR A 59 12.51 -10.44 -2.71
CA THR A 59 11.83 -11.38 -1.82
C THR A 59 10.55 -11.88 -2.50
N VAL A 60 10.45 -13.19 -2.69
CA VAL A 60 9.27 -13.85 -3.27
C VAL A 60 8.29 -14.15 -2.13
N PRO A 61 6.98 -13.85 -2.30
CA PRO A 61 6.00 -14.21 -1.27
C PRO A 61 5.96 -15.73 -1.10
N PHE A 62 6.12 -16.18 0.14
CA PHE A 62 6.10 -17.60 0.48
C PHE A 62 4.94 -17.89 1.43
N GLY A 63 3.97 -18.68 0.95
CA GLY A 63 2.72 -18.95 1.65
C GLY A 63 2.51 -20.44 1.86
N PHE A 64 2.26 -20.85 3.11
CA PHE A 64 1.96 -22.22 3.47
C PHE A 64 0.64 -22.35 4.24
N LYS A 65 0.03 -23.53 4.12
CA LYS A 65 -1.03 -23.98 5.04
C LYS A 65 -0.40 -24.88 6.09
N VAL A 66 -0.37 -24.41 7.32
CA VAL A 66 0.20 -25.16 8.46
C VAL A 66 -0.87 -25.40 9.53
N SER A 67 -0.62 -26.36 10.41
CA SER A 67 -1.50 -26.62 11.54
C SER A 67 -1.48 -25.45 12.54
N LYS A 68 -2.58 -25.24 13.27
CA LYS A 68 -2.68 -24.18 14.29
C LYS A 68 -1.67 -24.37 15.42
N LYS A 69 -1.37 -25.62 15.79
CA LYS A 69 -0.40 -25.96 16.85
C LYS A 69 1.01 -25.50 16.45
N PHE A 70 1.44 -25.91 15.26
CA PHE A 70 2.74 -25.53 14.71
C PHE A 70 2.90 -24.01 14.59
N SER A 71 1.90 -23.30 14.06
CA SER A 71 2.01 -21.84 13.92
C SER A 71 2.15 -21.10 15.26
N ARG A 72 1.55 -21.63 16.33
CA ARG A 72 1.70 -21.06 17.68
C ARG A 72 3.08 -21.30 18.24
N GLU A 73 3.58 -22.54 18.14
CA GLU A 73 4.91 -22.91 18.62
C GLU A 73 6.00 -22.16 17.86
N PHE A 74 5.91 -22.10 16.53
CA PHE A 74 6.87 -21.39 15.69
C PHE A 74 6.98 -19.89 16.05
N LYS A 75 5.84 -19.24 16.33
CA LYS A 75 5.83 -17.84 16.80
C LYS A 75 6.40 -17.68 18.20
N LYS A 76 6.22 -18.67 19.08
CA LYS A 76 6.77 -18.65 20.44
C LYS A 76 8.29 -18.71 20.40
N VAL A 77 8.85 -19.64 19.62
CA VAL A 77 10.30 -19.77 19.42
C VAL A 77 10.87 -18.49 18.82
N ALA A 78 10.26 -17.96 17.76
CA ALA A 78 10.72 -16.71 17.16
C ALA A 78 10.71 -15.51 18.14
N LEU A 79 9.76 -15.47 19.07
CA LEU A 79 9.70 -14.43 20.10
C LEU A 79 10.77 -14.64 21.19
N GLU A 80 11.03 -15.88 21.58
CA GLU A 80 12.06 -16.21 22.57
C GLU A 80 13.47 -15.87 22.07
N ASP A 81 13.71 -16.06 20.77
CA ASP A 81 15.00 -15.79 20.12
C ASP A 81 15.11 -14.37 19.51
N ASP A 82 14.07 -13.53 19.66
CA ASP A 82 13.97 -12.19 19.06
C ASP A 82 14.22 -12.16 17.53
N LEU A 83 13.80 -13.23 16.82
CA LEU A 83 13.98 -13.39 15.37
C LEU A 83 12.71 -13.08 14.58
N LYS A 84 12.88 -12.61 13.34
CA LYS A 84 11.74 -12.58 12.40
C LYS A 84 11.36 -14.01 12.02
N LEU A 85 10.06 -14.23 11.77
CA LEU A 85 9.55 -15.53 11.31
C LEU A 85 10.26 -16.03 10.04
N VAL A 86 10.70 -15.12 9.17
CA VAL A 86 11.43 -15.44 7.95
C VAL A 86 12.86 -15.89 8.26
N GLU A 87 13.55 -15.20 9.17
CA GLU A 87 14.93 -15.53 9.58
C GLU A 87 14.98 -16.89 10.28
N LEU A 88 14.03 -17.16 11.17
CA LEU A 88 13.90 -18.48 11.81
C LEU A 88 13.65 -19.59 10.77
N LEU A 89 12.85 -19.31 9.74
CA LEU A 89 12.56 -20.27 8.69
C LEU A 89 13.83 -20.60 7.87
N GLU A 90 14.59 -19.58 7.46
CA GLU A 90 15.84 -19.77 6.72
C GLU A 90 16.87 -20.55 7.54
N ALA A 91 17.09 -20.18 8.80
CA ALA A 91 17.99 -20.89 9.71
C ALA A 91 17.57 -22.36 9.93
N SER A 92 16.26 -22.61 10.11
CA SER A 92 15.74 -23.98 10.26
C SER A 92 15.99 -24.83 9.01
N PHE A 93 15.94 -24.21 7.83
CA PHE A 93 16.17 -24.91 6.57
C PHE A 93 17.66 -25.19 6.33
N GLU A 94 18.55 -24.27 6.70
CA GLU A 94 19.99 -24.52 6.69
C GLU A 94 20.39 -25.65 7.63
N ALA A 95 19.88 -25.63 8.87
CA ALA A 95 20.10 -26.72 9.83
C ALA A 95 19.62 -28.07 9.29
N TYR A 96 18.45 -28.09 8.63
CA TYR A 96 17.92 -29.31 7.99
C TYR A 96 18.82 -29.81 6.84
N LYS A 97 19.40 -28.91 6.03
CA LYS A 97 20.34 -29.30 4.96
C LYS A 97 21.60 -29.96 5.53
N ILE A 98 22.17 -29.39 6.59
CA ILE A 98 23.37 -29.94 7.24
C ILE A 98 23.06 -31.34 7.76
N LEU A 99 21.97 -31.50 8.53
CA LEU A 99 21.54 -32.79 9.06
C LEU A 99 21.35 -33.85 7.97
N ARG A 100 20.76 -33.47 6.83
CA ARG A 100 20.54 -34.37 5.69
C ARG A 100 21.83 -34.73 4.95
N HIS A 101 22.79 -33.81 4.88
CA HIS A 101 24.05 -34.04 4.15
C HIS A 101 25.08 -34.81 4.99
N GLU A 102 24.88 -34.86 6.31
CA GLU A 102 25.64 -35.67 7.26
C GLU A 102 25.12 -37.12 7.40
N SER A 103 23.97 -37.43 6.76
CA SER A 103 23.36 -38.77 6.68
C SER A 103 23.64 -39.44 5.33
#